data_AF-A0A538RP41-F1
#
_entry.id   AF-A0A538RP41-F1
#
_cell.length_a   1.000
_cell.length_b   1.000
_cell.length_c   1.000
_cell.angle_alpha   90.00
_cell.angle_beta   90.00
_cell.angle_gamma   90.00
#
_symmetry.space_group_name_H-M   'P 1'
#
loop_
_entity.id
_entity.type
_entity.pdbx_description
1 polymer ?
#
loop_
_entity_poly.entity_id
_entity_poly.type
_entity_poly.pdbx_seq_one_letter_code
_entity_poly.pdbx_strand_id
1 'polypeptide(L)'
;MGRRHRILVSSRAPSQRPGRVVEWRGLRADFLHAPLQPLDRRHQTRRDLARREYGHPPYRPPGHSRLHRTETDADRDDEFQSIRRHHRFVHAGPRTPSHLALINPHTNKPTGRLPAQLIFDRLVEAAWASGEPGLVFLDTINRTNPTPRLGTIESTNPCGEQPLLAYESCTLGSINVANFVARPEARPTIDFVRLAETICLAVRFLDNVIDRNRFPLPEIDRMTKQTRKIGLGIMGFADLLIALNIPYNSEAALHTATTLMEFFRSRAHLASIALAAERGIFPAYRGSRLQTLHQRRRNATVTTIAPTGSISLIADCSPGIEPLYGVQEVRRVMDGVVLTSLHPAFVRHARALGLDLASLQPDLAAHPSIQHLAHIPKELRRLFVTAHDVSPEHHVRMQAVFQRYSDSGVSKTINLPATATKVEVAAAFLLAYQLGCKGLTVLRTDSRERQVFSCSLSHPC
;
A
#
# COMPACT_ATOMS: atom_id res chain seq x y z
N MET A 1 14.42 29.18 29.13
CA MET A 1 15.04 27.89 29.55
C MET A 1 14.67 26.80 28.56
N GLY A 2 15.56 26.51 27.60
CA GLY A 2 15.29 25.59 26.49
C GLY A 2 15.43 24.13 26.89
N ARG A 3 14.38 23.33 26.67
CA ARG A 3 14.43 21.88 26.85
C ARG A 3 15.30 21.26 25.76
N ARG A 4 16.51 20.81 26.13
CA ARG A 4 17.36 19.93 25.32
C ARG A 4 16.67 18.57 25.20
N HIS A 5 16.25 18.19 24.00
CA HIS A 5 15.79 16.82 23.74
C HIS A 5 16.97 15.94 23.33
N ARG A 6 17.27 14.94 24.17
CA ARG A 6 18.30 13.91 23.94
C ARG A 6 17.74 12.80 23.04
N ILE A 7 18.53 12.40 22.06
CA ILE A 7 18.31 11.22 21.21
C ILE A 7 18.95 10.03 21.93
N LEU A 8 18.22 8.93 22.08
CA LEU A 8 18.69 7.71 22.75
C LEU A 8 18.26 6.52 21.90
N VAL A 9 19.21 5.72 21.43
CA VAL A 9 18.93 4.38 20.88
C VAL A 9 19.99 3.42 21.43
N SER A 10 19.47 2.41 22.12
CA SER A 10 20.17 1.35 22.84
C SER A 10 20.57 0.22 21.91
N SER A 11 21.72 -0.43 22.18
CA SER A 11 21.85 -1.86 21.89
C SER A 11 22.76 -2.55 22.92
N ARG A 12 22.21 -3.57 23.61
CA ARG A 12 22.95 -4.80 23.92
C ARG A 12 22.56 -5.80 22.82
N ALA A 13 23.57 -6.37 22.18
CA ALA A 13 23.47 -7.47 21.22
C ALA A 13 23.33 -8.83 21.98
N PRO A 14 22.98 -9.98 21.35
CA PRO A 14 23.26 -10.35 19.97
C PRO A 14 22.16 -11.02 19.12
N SER A 15 22.39 -10.91 17.80
CA SER A 15 22.06 -11.84 16.70
C SER A 15 20.62 -12.32 16.48
N GLN A 16 19.98 -11.84 15.40
CA GLN A 16 19.63 -12.58 14.17
C GLN A 16 18.69 -11.67 13.33
N ARG A 17 19.02 -11.45 12.03
CA ARG A 17 18.41 -10.42 11.17
C ARG A 17 17.41 -11.03 10.17
N PRO A 18 16.22 -10.43 9.96
CA PRO A 18 15.41 -10.59 8.75
C PRO A 18 15.50 -9.36 7.81
N GLY A 19 15.32 -9.59 6.49
CA GLY A 19 14.94 -8.63 5.42
C GLY A 19 15.81 -7.38 5.18
N ARG A 20 16.46 -7.25 4.01
CA ARG A 20 17.21 -6.03 3.64
C ARG A 20 16.27 -4.92 3.15
N VAL A 21 16.19 -3.84 3.94
CA VAL A 21 15.79 -2.50 3.49
C VAL A 21 17.06 -1.76 3.07
N VAL A 22 17.06 -1.09 1.92
CA VAL A 22 18.23 -0.33 1.43
C VAL A 22 18.45 0.90 2.31
N GLU A 23 19.34 0.74 3.27
CA GLU A 23 20.09 1.84 3.86
C GLU A 23 21.24 2.18 2.89
N TRP A 24 21.34 3.43 2.44
CA TRP A 24 22.41 3.88 1.55
C TRP A 24 23.76 3.73 2.24
N ARG A 25 24.42 2.59 1.99
CA ARG A 25 25.78 2.28 2.43
C ARG A 25 26.74 2.73 1.34
N GLY A 26 27.69 3.58 1.72
CA GLY A 26 28.83 3.91 0.86
C GLY A 26 29.54 2.63 0.40
N LEU A 27 29.70 2.51 -0.90
CA LEU A 27 30.43 1.44 -1.58
C LEU A 27 31.88 1.37 -1.10
N ARG A 28 32.40 0.15 -0.92
CA ARG A 28 33.78 -0.18 -1.30
C ARG A 28 33.72 -1.07 -2.53
N ALA A 29 34.66 -0.84 -3.45
CA ALA A 29 34.87 -1.59 -4.67
C ALA A 29 35.34 -3.03 -4.38
N ASP A 30 35.14 -3.90 -5.38
CA ASP A 30 35.64 -5.26 -5.59
C ASP A 30 34.55 -6.36 -5.51
N PHE A 31 34.16 -6.92 -6.66
CA PHE A 31 34.14 -8.37 -7.01
C PHE A 31 33.65 -8.60 -8.45
N LEU A 32 34.47 -9.29 -9.26
CA LEU A 32 34.20 -9.81 -10.61
C LEU A 32 33.79 -11.31 -10.55
N HIS A 33 32.85 -11.69 -11.42
CA HIS A 33 32.38 -13.01 -11.93
C HIS A 33 32.59 -14.33 -11.15
N ALA A 34 31.48 -15.05 -10.87
CA ALA A 34 31.27 -16.49 -11.19
C ALA A 34 29.75 -16.83 -11.13
N PRO A 35 29.22 -17.78 -11.95
CA PRO A 35 27.77 -18.01 -12.10
C PRO A 35 27.20 -18.92 -11.00
N LEU A 36 26.02 -18.60 -10.47
CA LEU A 36 25.27 -19.44 -9.53
C LEU A 36 23.90 -19.82 -10.12
N GLN A 37 23.65 -21.12 -10.26
CA GLN A 37 22.36 -21.71 -10.68
C GLN A 37 21.33 -21.65 -9.54
N PRO A 38 20.02 -21.47 -9.83
CA PRO A 38 18.98 -21.45 -8.80
C PRO A 38 18.51 -22.87 -8.43
N LEU A 39 18.70 -23.26 -7.18
CA LEU A 39 18.18 -24.49 -6.57
C LEU A 39 17.35 -24.13 -5.32
N ASP A 40 16.05 -23.89 -5.51
CA ASP A 40 14.99 -24.49 -4.66
C ASP A 40 13.61 -24.30 -5.35
N ARG A 41 13.05 -25.38 -5.88
CA ARG A 41 11.66 -25.47 -6.34
C ARG A 41 11.08 -26.74 -5.74
N ARG A 42 10.37 -26.66 -4.62
CA ARG A 42 9.45 -27.73 -4.23
C ARG A 42 8.09 -27.19 -3.78
N HIS A 43 7.09 -27.72 -4.48
CA HIS A 43 5.64 -27.58 -4.39
C HIS A 43 5.03 -26.22 -4.78
N GLN A 44 4.58 -26.17 -6.04
CA GLN A 44 3.73 -25.13 -6.64
C GLN A 44 2.51 -24.85 -5.76
N THR A 45 2.55 -23.75 -5.02
CA THR A 45 1.35 -22.90 -4.77
C THR A 45 1.69 -21.44 -4.45
N ARG A 46 2.96 -21.04 -4.24
CA ARG A 46 3.42 -19.64 -4.28
C ARG A 46 4.96 -19.59 -4.34
N ARG A 47 5.52 -18.54 -4.95
CA ARG A 47 6.97 -18.26 -4.91
C ARG A 47 7.31 -17.68 -3.53
N ASP A 48 8.09 -18.40 -2.74
CA ASP A 48 8.56 -17.95 -1.43
C ASP A 48 10.04 -17.54 -1.45
N LEU A 49 10.34 -16.40 -0.82
CA LEU A 49 11.67 -15.90 -0.48
C LEU A 49 12.00 -16.28 0.97
N ALA A 50 12.94 -17.22 1.19
CA ALA A 50 14.02 -17.16 2.20
C ALA A 50 14.58 -18.55 2.65
N ARG A 51 15.92 -18.73 2.56
CA ARG A 51 16.91 -19.05 3.63
C ARG A 51 18.08 -19.95 3.16
N ARG A 52 19.35 -19.59 3.49
CA ARG A 52 20.33 -20.32 4.36
C ARG A 52 21.76 -19.70 4.37
N GLU A 53 22.52 -19.98 5.44
CA GLU A 53 23.75 -19.34 5.96
C GLU A 53 25.10 -20.01 5.54
N TYR A 54 26.22 -19.53 6.15
CA TYR A 54 27.65 -19.97 6.19
C TYR A 54 28.57 -19.41 5.07
N GLY A 55 29.85 -19.04 5.22
CA GLY A 55 30.87 -18.93 6.28
C GLY A 55 32.21 -18.49 5.59
N HIS A 56 33.06 -17.68 6.24
CA HIS A 56 34.34 -17.09 5.73
C HIS A 56 35.52 -18.11 5.69
N PRO A 57 36.70 -17.92 5.00
CA PRO A 57 37.68 -16.80 5.16
C PRO A 57 38.59 -16.48 3.90
N PRO A 58 39.84 -15.92 3.97
CA PRO A 58 40.16 -14.47 3.84
C PRO A 58 41.29 -14.09 2.82
N TYR A 59 41.35 -12.85 2.27
CA TYR A 59 42.64 -12.18 1.93
C TYR A 59 42.56 -10.67 1.59
N ARG A 60 43.70 -9.96 1.72
CA ARG A 60 43.97 -8.49 1.59
C ARG A 60 44.34 -8.04 0.15
N PRO A 61 44.18 -6.74 -0.22
CA PRO A 61 44.36 -6.20 -1.59
C PRO A 61 45.67 -5.41 -1.81
N PRO A 62 45.95 -4.94 -3.05
CA PRO A 62 45.97 -3.48 -3.24
C PRO A 62 45.40 -2.96 -4.59
N GLY A 63 44.86 -1.74 -4.57
CA GLY A 63 45.13 -0.73 -5.62
C GLY A 63 44.00 -0.27 -6.58
N HIS A 64 43.55 0.97 -6.37
CA HIS A 64 43.14 1.98 -7.37
C HIS A 64 41.71 2.04 -7.98
N SER A 65 41.00 3.11 -7.56
CA SER A 65 40.18 4.08 -8.33
C SER A 65 39.31 3.64 -9.53
N ARG A 66 37.98 3.77 -9.39
CA ARG A 66 37.05 4.43 -10.36
C ARG A 66 35.61 4.56 -9.82
N LEU A 67 34.94 5.66 -10.19
CA LEU A 67 33.51 5.94 -9.99
C LEU A 67 32.64 5.03 -10.87
N HIS A 68 31.50 4.53 -10.36
CA HIS A 68 30.39 4.09 -11.23
C HIS A 68 28.99 4.37 -10.66
N ARG A 69 28.13 4.88 -11.55
CA ARG A 69 26.66 4.87 -11.50
C ARG A 69 26.16 3.44 -11.27
N THR A 70 25.13 3.28 -10.46
CA THR A 70 24.29 2.07 -10.51
C THR A 70 23.21 2.29 -11.56
N GLU A 71 23.54 1.95 -12.80
CA GLU A 71 22.57 1.69 -13.87
C GLU A 71 22.01 0.27 -13.66
N THR A 72 20.69 0.17 -13.67
CA THR A 72 19.86 -0.92 -14.22
C THR A 72 20.52 -2.30 -14.35
N ASP A 73 20.35 -3.15 -13.33
CA ASP A 73 20.46 -4.61 -13.48
C ASP A 73 19.06 -5.21 -13.28
N ALA A 74 18.55 -5.85 -14.33
CA ALA A 74 17.21 -6.42 -14.49
C ALA A 74 16.96 -7.73 -13.71
N ASP A 75 17.77 -8.04 -12.69
CA ASP A 75 17.72 -9.30 -11.94
C ASP A 75 17.29 -9.13 -10.46
N ARG A 76 16.80 -7.94 -10.06
CA ARG A 76 16.28 -7.65 -8.70
C ARG A 76 14.80 -7.27 -8.66
N ASP A 77 14.00 -7.75 -9.61
CA ASP A 77 12.60 -7.36 -9.77
C ASP A 77 11.65 -7.84 -8.64
N ASP A 78 12.08 -8.74 -7.75
CA ASP A 78 11.22 -9.33 -6.70
C ASP A 78 11.29 -8.61 -5.32
N GLU A 79 12.09 -7.54 -5.15
CA GLU A 79 12.17 -6.77 -3.89
C GLU A 79 11.53 -5.37 -4.00
N PHE A 80 10.38 -5.17 -3.33
CA PHE A 80 9.79 -3.83 -3.13
C PHE A 80 10.68 -2.98 -2.21
N GLN A 81 11.04 -1.76 -2.64
CA GLN A 81 11.92 -0.87 -1.87
C GLN A 81 11.14 0.32 -1.32
N SER A 82 11.17 0.52 0.00
CA SER A 82 10.63 1.74 0.62
C SER A 82 11.67 2.45 1.47
N ILE A 83 11.65 3.78 1.45
CA ILE A 83 12.60 4.59 2.21
C ILE A 83 11.96 5.20 3.46
N ARG A 84 12.63 4.99 4.60
CA ARG A 84 12.27 5.46 5.95
C ARG A 84 12.57 6.95 6.11
N ARG A 85 11.60 7.79 6.50
CA ARG A 85 11.84 9.24 6.71
C ARG A 85 11.18 9.82 7.98
N HIS A 86 11.82 10.85 8.55
CA HIS A 86 11.37 11.64 9.71
C HIS A 86 10.99 13.08 9.29
N HIS A 87 10.21 13.76 10.13
CA HIS A 87 9.57 15.07 9.97
C HIS A 87 10.51 16.20 9.52
N ARG A 88 11.79 16.14 9.92
CA ARG A 88 12.80 17.14 9.53
C ARG A 88 13.08 17.18 8.02
N PHE A 89 12.80 16.09 7.30
CA PHE A 89 13.05 16.01 5.86
C PHE A 89 11.98 16.70 5.03
N VAL A 90 10.70 16.58 5.40
CA VAL A 90 9.60 17.12 4.59
C VAL A 90 9.29 18.59 4.92
N HIS A 91 9.57 19.04 6.14
CA HIS A 91 9.53 20.47 6.50
C HIS A 91 10.72 21.27 5.97
N ALA A 92 11.79 20.59 5.57
CA ALA A 92 12.80 21.17 4.70
C ALA A 92 12.26 21.23 3.27
N GLY A 93 11.23 22.05 3.07
CA GLY A 93 10.77 22.38 1.73
C GLY A 93 11.89 23.01 0.89
N PRO A 94 11.66 23.24 -0.41
CA PRO A 94 12.67 23.73 -1.38
C PRO A 94 13.29 25.11 -1.08
N ARG A 95 13.01 25.72 0.08
CA ARG A 95 13.39 27.10 0.43
C ARG A 95 14.20 27.25 1.72
N THR A 96 14.59 26.18 2.41
CA THR A 96 15.57 26.27 3.51
C THR A 96 16.72 25.31 3.26
N PRO A 97 17.98 25.79 3.15
CA PRO A 97 19.13 24.92 2.97
C PRO A 97 19.40 24.14 4.26
N SER A 98 18.65 23.06 4.45
CA SER A 98 18.88 22.13 5.54
C SER A 98 19.79 20.99 5.05
N HIS A 99 20.85 20.77 5.81
CA HIS A 99 21.74 19.62 5.61
C HIS A 99 21.33 18.50 6.57
N LEU A 100 21.08 17.32 6.04
CA LEU A 100 20.86 16.12 6.83
C LEU A 100 22.19 15.45 7.17
N ALA A 101 22.38 15.13 8.45
CA ALA A 101 23.47 14.28 8.86
C ALA A 101 23.18 12.83 8.43
N LEU A 102 24.17 12.20 7.79
CA LEU A 102 24.20 10.76 7.55
C LEU A 102 24.70 10.11 8.84
N ILE A 103 23.89 9.23 9.44
CA ILE A 103 24.21 8.56 10.69
C ILE A 103 24.60 7.11 10.39
N ASN A 104 25.73 6.65 10.90
CA ASN A 104 26.07 5.23 10.82
C ASN A 104 25.24 4.45 11.83
N PRO A 105 24.50 3.41 11.41
CA PRO A 105 23.60 2.66 12.28
C PRO A 105 24.31 1.85 13.38
N HIS A 106 25.59 1.52 13.20
CA HIS A 106 26.36 0.76 14.19
C HIS A 106 26.94 1.67 15.28
N THR A 107 27.38 2.88 14.91
CA THR A 107 28.05 3.79 15.85
C THR A 107 27.15 4.91 16.35
N ASN A 108 26.00 5.14 15.71
CA ASN A 108 25.12 6.30 15.91
C ASN A 108 25.83 7.65 15.80
N LYS A 109 26.99 7.70 15.13
CA LYS A 109 27.76 8.92 14.91
C LYS A 109 27.51 9.46 13.50
N PRO A 110 27.48 10.80 13.33
CA PRO A 110 27.47 11.40 12.00
C PRO A 110 28.71 11.00 11.20
N THR A 111 28.53 10.53 9.99
CA THR A 111 29.62 10.18 9.05
C THR A 111 29.71 11.10 7.85
N GLY A 112 28.71 11.95 7.65
CA GLY A 112 28.67 12.94 6.57
C GLY A 112 27.43 13.81 6.65
N ARG A 113 27.32 14.78 5.73
CA ARG A 113 26.12 15.60 5.58
C ARG A 113 25.80 15.76 4.11
N LEU A 114 24.52 15.72 3.76
CA LEU A 114 24.04 15.98 2.41
C LEU A 114 22.90 17.00 2.44
N PRO A 115 22.75 17.84 1.40
CA PRO A 115 21.57 18.68 1.25
C PRO A 115 20.30 17.82 1.22
N ALA A 116 19.29 18.20 2.01
CA ALA A 116 18.02 17.48 2.03
C ALA A 116 17.37 17.45 0.64
N GLN A 117 17.44 18.58 -0.09
CA GLN A 117 16.89 18.70 -1.44
C GLN A 117 17.53 17.68 -2.40
N LEU A 118 18.86 17.54 -2.39
CA LEU A 118 19.55 16.56 -3.23
C LEU A 118 19.05 15.14 -2.99
N ILE A 119 18.84 14.76 -1.73
CA ILE A 119 18.30 13.43 -1.39
C ILE A 119 16.87 13.30 -1.94
N PHE A 120 16.03 14.33 -1.75
CA PHE A 120 14.65 14.30 -2.22
C PHE A 120 14.55 14.21 -3.74
N ASP A 121 15.35 14.98 -4.46
CA ASP A 121 15.40 14.96 -5.93
C ASP A 121 15.81 13.59 -6.47
N ARG A 122 16.75 12.91 -5.81
CA ARG A 122 17.15 11.53 -6.17
C ARG A 122 16.04 10.50 -5.92
N LEU A 123 15.27 10.67 -4.85
CA LEU A 123 14.10 9.81 -4.58
C LEU A 123 13.04 9.98 -5.66
N VAL A 124 12.72 11.23 -5.97
CA VAL A 124 11.74 11.59 -7.00
C VAL A 124 12.20 11.07 -8.37
N GLU A 125 13.47 11.23 -8.71
CA GLU A 125 14.04 10.72 -9.95
C GLU A 125 13.93 9.20 -10.07
N ALA A 126 14.30 8.45 -9.01
CA ALA A 126 14.19 6.99 -9.01
C ALA A 126 12.73 6.52 -9.13
N ALA A 127 11.83 7.11 -8.34
CA ALA A 127 10.41 6.77 -8.34
C ALA A 127 9.73 7.13 -9.67
N TRP A 128 10.12 8.24 -10.29
CA TRP A 128 9.66 8.63 -11.63
C TRP A 128 10.17 7.67 -12.72
N ALA A 129 11.39 7.17 -12.57
CA ALA A 129 12.02 6.29 -13.54
C ALA A 129 11.51 4.83 -13.45
N SER A 130 11.13 4.35 -12.26
CA SER A 130 10.87 2.91 -12.03
C SER A 130 9.65 2.57 -11.17
N GLY A 131 8.93 3.58 -10.65
CA GLY A 131 7.91 3.41 -9.62
C GLY A 131 8.46 3.16 -8.21
N GLU A 132 9.78 3.02 -8.05
CA GLU A 132 10.44 2.73 -6.78
C GLU A 132 11.59 3.72 -6.51
N PRO A 133 11.90 4.01 -5.24
CA PRO A 133 11.26 3.47 -4.05
C PRO A 133 9.98 4.22 -3.67
N GLY A 134 9.03 3.52 -3.05
CA GLY A 134 7.95 4.14 -2.30
C GLY A 134 8.43 4.91 -1.06
N LEU A 135 7.55 5.77 -0.51
CA LEU A 135 7.84 6.52 0.72
C LEU A 135 7.05 5.98 1.91
N VAL A 136 7.72 5.88 3.06
CA VAL A 136 7.09 5.54 4.35
C VAL A 136 7.44 6.60 5.39
N PHE A 137 6.39 7.22 5.94
CA PHE A 137 6.50 8.29 6.94
C PHE A 137 6.45 7.71 8.35
N LEU A 138 7.61 7.24 8.83
CA LEU A 138 7.73 6.55 10.13
C LEU A 138 7.25 7.37 11.32
N ASP A 139 7.40 8.70 11.27
CA ASP A 139 6.93 9.57 12.35
C ASP A 139 5.39 9.59 12.43
N THR A 140 4.72 9.58 11.28
CA THR A 140 3.25 9.49 11.21
C THR A 140 2.76 8.13 11.67
N ILE A 141 3.46 7.06 11.27
CA ILE A 141 3.21 5.70 11.76
C ILE A 141 3.35 5.63 13.28
N ASN A 142 4.49 6.07 13.83
CA ASN A 142 4.77 5.92 15.26
C ASN A 142 3.94 6.86 16.14
N ARG A 143 3.53 8.03 15.64
CA ARG A 143 2.55 8.90 16.33
C ARG A 143 1.21 8.19 16.56
N THR A 144 0.88 7.22 15.71
CA THR A 144 -0.36 6.43 15.80
C THR A 144 -0.15 4.99 16.29
N ASN A 145 1.09 4.60 16.63
CA ASN A 145 1.41 3.26 17.14
C ASN A 145 0.53 2.93 18.36
N PRO A 146 -0.28 1.87 18.33
CA PRO A 146 -1.16 1.53 19.44
C PRO A 146 -0.39 1.04 20.67
N THR A 147 0.81 0.47 20.50
CA THR A 147 1.58 -0.20 21.56
C THR A 147 3.02 0.33 21.63
N PRO A 148 3.24 1.63 21.90
CA PRO A 148 4.55 2.26 21.82
C PRO A 148 5.55 1.74 22.87
N ARG A 149 5.08 1.16 23.98
CA ARG A 149 5.95 0.55 25.00
C ARG A 149 6.64 -0.74 24.53
N LEU A 150 6.09 -1.41 23.51
CA LEU A 150 6.69 -2.62 22.96
C LEU A 150 7.83 -2.33 21.98
N GLY A 151 7.92 -1.09 21.47
CA GLY A 151 8.97 -0.66 20.57
C GLY A 151 8.50 0.38 19.56
N THR A 152 9.45 0.84 18.76
CA THR A 152 9.23 1.72 17.61
C THR A 152 8.96 0.86 16.38
N ILE A 153 7.95 1.21 15.59
CA ILE A 153 7.69 0.58 14.29
C ILE A 153 8.73 1.11 13.31
N GLU A 154 9.47 0.21 12.68
CA GLU A 154 10.59 0.55 11.81
C GLU A 154 10.32 0.22 10.33
N SER A 155 9.35 -0.65 10.04
CA SER A 155 9.05 -1.10 8.69
C SER A 155 7.56 -1.40 8.52
N THR A 156 7.18 -1.64 7.27
CA THR A 156 5.89 -2.21 6.89
C THR A 156 6.09 -3.61 6.31
N ASN A 157 5.00 -4.32 6.08
CA ASN A 157 4.95 -5.45 5.15
C ASN A 157 5.12 -4.97 3.68
N PRO A 158 5.22 -5.89 2.69
CA PRO A 158 5.54 -5.55 1.30
C PRO A 158 4.62 -4.52 0.64
N CYS A 159 3.30 -4.54 0.93
CA CYS A 159 2.34 -3.65 0.28
C CYS A 159 2.08 -2.33 1.06
N GLY A 160 2.82 -2.09 2.15
CA GLY A 160 2.81 -0.84 2.92
C GLY A 160 1.63 -0.65 3.89
N GLU A 161 0.62 -1.52 3.84
CA GLU A 161 -0.62 -1.40 4.60
C GLU A 161 -0.54 -1.89 6.05
N GLN A 162 0.51 -2.63 6.43
CA GLN A 162 0.75 -3.09 7.80
C GLN A 162 2.09 -2.59 8.34
N PRO A 163 2.11 -1.42 9.00
CA PRO A 163 3.19 -1.04 9.88
C PRO A 163 3.19 -1.93 11.14
N LEU A 164 4.23 -2.73 11.31
CA LEU A 164 4.33 -3.76 12.34
C LEU A 164 5.64 -3.62 13.13
N LEU A 165 5.59 -3.94 14.42
CA LEU A 165 6.79 -4.15 15.22
C LEU A 165 7.48 -5.46 14.80
N ALA A 166 8.73 -5.63 15.23
CA ALA A 166 9.45 -6.87 15.01
C ALA A 166 8.64 -8.09 15.54
N TYR A 167 8.54 -9.12 14.71
CA TYR A 167 7.78 -10.34 14.96
C TYR A 167 6.27 -10.17 15.15
N GLU A 168 5.69 -8.99 14.95
CA GLU A 168 4.23 -8.89 14.84
C GLU A 168 3.75 -9.43 13.49
N SER A 169 2.54 -9.98 13.50
CA SER A 169 1.80 -10.30 12.29
C SER A 169 0.40 -9.68 12.32
N CYS A 170 -0.30 -9.75 11.20
CA CYS A 170 -1.66 -9.24 11.06
C CYS A 170 -2.48 -10.18 10.20
N THR A 171 -3.70 -10.48 10.62
CA THR A 171 -4.68 -11.18 9.80
C THR A 171 -5.50 -10.17 9.01
N LEU A 172 -5.58 -10.35 7.69
CA LEU A 172 -6.30 -9.46 6.78
C LEU A 172 -7.62 -10.06 6.31
N GLY A 173 -8.61 -9.20 6.09
CA GLY A 173 -9.84 -9.53 5.40
C GLY A 173 -10.45 -8.29 4.76
N SER A 174 -11.23 -8.45 3.69
CA SER A 174 -11.87 -7.34 2.98
C SER A 174 -13.34 -7.62 2.71
N ILE A 175 -14.18 -6.61 2.93
CA ILE A 175 -15.61 -6.67 2.58
C ILE A 175 -15.80 -6.06 1.19
N ASN A 176 -16.45 -6.80 0.28
CA ASN A 176 -16.88 -6.23 -1.01
C ASN A 176 -18.05 -5.27 -0.77
N VAL A 177 -17.78 -3.96 -0.77
CA VAL A 177 -18.78 -2.93 -0.46
C VAL A 177 -19.78 -2.71 -1.59
N ALA A 178 -19.49 -3.14 -2.81
CA ALA A 178 -20.43 -3.08 -3.93
C ALA A 178 -21.68 -3.94 -3.69
N ASN A 179 -21.56 -4.97 -2.85
CA ASN A 179 -22.67 -5.82 -2.45
C ASN A 179 -23.58 -5.17 -1.40
N PHE A 180 -23.35 -3.93 -0.99
CA PHE A 180 -24.13 -3.23 0.06
C PHE A 180 -24.84 -2.00 -0.49
N VAL A 181 -25.50 -2.16 -1.64
CA VAL A 181 -26.32 -1.11 -2.26
C VAL A 181 -27.80 -1.47 -2.10
N ALA A 182 -28.55 -0.58 -1.46
CA ALA A 182 -30.01 -0.59 -1.46
C ALA A 182 -30.52 0.26 -2.63
N ARG A 183 -31.62 -0.18 -3.26
CA ARG A 183 -32.27 0.53 -4.38
C ARG A 183 -33.69 0.96 -3.98
N PRO A 184 -33.86 1.97 -3.10
CA PRO A 184 -35.17 2.58 -2.90
C PRO A 184 -35.60 3.29 -4.19
N GLU A 185 -36.91 3.55 -4.35
CA GLU A 185 -37.50 4.06 -5.60
C GLU A 185 -36.85 5.35 -6.14
N ALA A 186 -36.24 6.17 -5.28
CA ALA A 186 -35.64 7.45 -5.69
C ALA A 186 -34.17 7.36 -6.17
N ARG A 187 -33.28 6.73 -5.40
CA ARG A 187 -31.83 6.70 -5.70
C ARG A 187 -31.12 5.55 -4.97
N PRO A 188 -30.11 4.91 -5.60
CA PRO A 188 -29.30 3.91 -4.91
C PRO A 188 -28.55 4.54 -3.72
N THR A 189 -28.50 3.83 -2.60
CA THR A 189 -27.81 4.25 -1.37
C THR A 189 -27.07 3.08 -0.74
N ILE A 190 -26.09 3.37 0.13
CA ILE A 190 -25.38 2.32 0.87
C ILE A 190 -26.30 1.73 1.95
N ASP A 191 -26.41 0.40 1.99
CA ASP A 191 -27.09 -0.35 3.04
C ASP A 191 -26.15 -0.49 4.26
N PHE A 192 -26.15 0.56 5.08
CA PHE A 192 -25.33 0.60 6.30
C PHE A 192 -25.77 -0.41 7.36
N VAL A 193 -27.03 -0.84 7.36
CA VAL A 193 -27.53 -1.81 8.34
C VAL A 193 -26.89 -3.18 8.07
N ARG A 194 -27.02 -3.69 6.83
CA ARG A 194 -26.41 -4.97 6.46
C ARG A 194 -24.87 -4.92 6.51
N LEU A 195 -24.29 -3.77 6.20
CA LEU A 195 -22.85 -3.57 6.30
C LEU A 195 -22.36 -3.65 7.76
N ALA A 196 -23.13 -3.12 8.73
CA ALA A 196 -22.78 -3.19 10.15
C ALA A 196 -22.66 -4.64 10.65
N GLU A 197 -23.64 -5.47 10.29
CA GLU A 197 -23.68 -6.89 10.66
C GLU A 197 -22.46 -7.63 10.10
N THR A 198 -22.16 -7.40 8.82
CA THR A 198 -21.02 -8.01 8.14
C THR A 198 -19.69 -7.58 8.77
N ILE A 199 -19.54 -6.29 9.10
CA ILE A 199 -18.35 -5.80 9.81
C ILE A 199 -18.17 -6.50 11.15
N CYS A 200 -19.25 -6.66 11.93
CA CYS A 200 -19.18 -7.33 13.23
C CYS A 200 -18.71 -8.78 13.10
N LEU A 201 -19.30 -9.52 12.15
CA LEU A 201 -18.93 -10.90 11.86
C LEU A 201 -17.48 -11.01 11.36
N ALA A 202 -17.06 -10.10 10.47
CA ALA A 202 -15.70 -10.09 9.93
C ALA A 202 -14.64 -9.82 11.01
N VAL A 203 -14.89 -8.88 11.93
CA VAL A 203 -13.99 -8.63 13.06
C VAL A 203 -13.86 -9.87 13.95
N ARG A 204 -14.97 -10.54 14.27
CA ARG A 204 -14.96 -11.80 15.04
C ARG A 204 -14.23 -12.92 14.29
N PHE A 205 -14.43 -13.03 12.98
CA PHE A 205 -13.75 -14.00 12.14
C PHE A 205 -12.23 -13.80 12.18
N LEU A 206 -11.76 -12.57 11.96
CA LEU A 206 -10.32 -12.25 11.99
C LEU A 206 -9.71 -12.46 13.39
N ASP A 207 -10.42 -12.12 14.47
CA ASP A 207 -9.95 -12.42 15.84
C ASP A 207 -9.83 -13.94 16.08
N ASN A 208 -10.79 -14.74 15.59
CA ASN A 208 -10.71 -16.20 15.68
C ASN A 208 -9.50 -16.76 14.90
N VAL A 209 -9.16 -16.18 13.75
CA VAL A 209 -8.02 -16.63 12.95
C VAL A 209 -6.72 -16.55 13.75
N ILE A 210 -6.52 -15.51 14.56
CA ILE A 210 -5.32 -15.40 15.42
C ILE A 210 -5.13 -16.65 16.29
N ASP A 211 -6.22 -17.18 16.86
CA ASP A 211 -6.17 -18.33 17.76
C ASP A 211 -6.06 -19.66 17.01
N ARG A 212 -6.47 -19.70 15.73
CA ARG A 212 -6.37 -20.89 14.86
C ARG A 212 -5.09 -20.95 14.04
N ASN A 213 -4.40 -19.83 13.88
CA ASN A 213 -3.22 -19.75 13.04
C ASN A 213 -2.05 -20.56 13.62
N ARG A 214 -1.22 -21.13 12.75
CA ARG A 214 0.03 -21.80 13.11
C ARG A 214 1.18 -20.95 12.62
N PHE A 215 1.85 -20.26 13.55
CA PHE A 215 2.94 -19.37 13.20
C PHE A 215 4.25 -20.14 12.98
N PRO A 216 5.08 -19.73 12.00
CA PRO A 216 6.32 -20.43 11.68
C PRO A 216 7.40 -20.25 12.75
N LEU A 217 7.31 -19.20 13.59
CA LEU A 217 8.25 -18.90 14.65
C LEU A 217 7.52 -18.62 15.98
N PRO A 218 7.99 -19.15 17.13
CA PRO A 218 7.38 -18.90 18.43
C PRO A 218 7.30 -17.41 18.82
N GLU A 219 8.28 -16.60 18.40
CA GLU A 219 8.30 -15.16 18.64
C GLU A 219 7.12 -14.47 17.96
N ILE A 220 6.76 -14.92 16.76
CA ILE A 220 5.62 -14.39 16.01
C ILE A 220 4.31 -14.76 16.69
N ASP A 221 4.18 -16.02 17.15
CA ASP A 221 3.00 -16.46 17.90
C ASP A 221 2.78 -15.60 19.15
N ARG A 222 3.83 -15.46 19.96
CA ARG A 222 3.79 -14.67 21.20
C ARG A 222 3.42 -13.21 20.92
N MET A 223 4.13 -12.54 20.01
CA MET A 223 3.89 -11.12 19.71
C MET A 223 2.50 -10.89 19.11
N THR A 224 2.06 -11.75 18.19
CA THR A 224 0.74 -11.65 17.57
C THR A 224 -0.38 -11.84 18.59
N LYS A 225 -0.28 -12.84 19.49
CA LYS A 225 -1.27 -13.03 20.55
C LYS A 225 -1.24 -11.90 21.59
N GLN A 226 -0.10 -11.24 21.76
CA GLN A 226 0.06 -10.14 22.71
C GLN A 226 -0.64 -8.85 22.24
N THR A 227 -0.58 -8.52 20.95
CA THR A 227 -1.18 -7.29 20.40
C THR A 227 -2.49 -7.52 19.66
N ARG A 228 -2.74 -8.76 19.21
CA ARG A 228 -3.94 -9.22 18.50
C ARG A 228 -4.35 -8.31 17.34
N LYS A 229 -3.37 -7.81 16.58
CA LYS A 229 -3.62 -6.92 15.44
C LYS A 229 -4.37 -7.65 14.34
N ILE A 230 -5.46 -7.05 13.89
CA ILE A 230 -6.18 -7.44 12.67
C ILE A 230 -6.27 -6.26 11.72
N GLY A 231 -6.54 -6.56 10.46
CA GLY A 231 -6.67 -5.59 9.38
C GLY A 231 -7.88 -5.90 8.50
N LEU A 232 -9.04 -5.44 8.95
CA LEU A 232 -10.27 -5.46 8.16
C LEU A 232 -10.31 -4.23 7.24
N GLY A 233 -10.48 -4.47 5.94
CA GLY A 233 -10.60 -3.44 4.92
C GLY A 233 -11.81 -3.64 4.00
N ILE A 234 -11.78 -2.94 2.87
CA ILE A 234 -12.80 -3.04 1.83
C ILE A 234 -12.19 -3.43 0.48
N MET A 235 -13.03 -3.91 -0.42
CA MET A 235 -12.81 -4.02 -1.86
C MET A 235 -14.11 -3.64 -2.58
N GLY A 236 -14.08 -3.47 -3.91
CA GLY A 236 -15.26 -3.09 -4.69
C GLY A 236 -15.66 -1.62 -4.53
N PHE A 237 -14.73 -0.73 -4.16
CA PHE A 237 -15.07 0.69 -3.98
C PHE A 237 -15.43 1.40 -5.29
N ALA A 238 -14.74 1.12 -6.40
CA ALA A 238 -15.09 1.69 -7.70
C ALA A 238 -16.48 1.20 -8.16
N ASP A 239 -16.76 -0.10 -7.99
CA ASP A 239 -18.07 -0.69 -8.26
C ASP A 239 -19.19 -0.07 -7.44
N LEU A 240 -18.93 0.19 -6.15
CA LEU A 240 -19.88 0.88 -5.28
C LEU A 240 -20.20 2.27 -5.85
N LEU A 241 -19.18 3.05 -6.22
CA LEU A 241 -19.39 4.37 -6.79
C LEU A 241 -20.18 4.32 -8.10
N ILE A 242 -19.89 3.35 -8.98
CA ILE A 242 -20.64 3.11 -10.22
C ILE A 242 -22.12 2.80 -9.90
N ALA A 243 -22.37 1.92 -8.93
CA ALA A 243 -23.72 1.56 -8.51
C ALA A 243 -24.49 2.74 -7.90
N LEU A 244 -23.78 3.71 -7.30
CA LEU A 244 -24.33 4.97 -6.77
C LEU A 244 -24.42 6.09 -7.83
N ASN A 245 -24.01 5.83 -9.08
CA ASN A 245 -23.92 6.81 -10.17
C ASN A 245 -22.95 7.98 -9.89
N ILE A 246 -21.88 7.71 -9.14
CA ILE A 246 -20.86 8.68 -8.71
C ILE A 246 -19.55 8.43 -9.46
N PRO A 247 -18.97 9.43 -10.13
CA PRO A 247 -17.69 9.28 -10.82
C PRO A 247 -16.54 9.34 -9.81
N TYR A 248 -15.56 8.44 -9.93
CA TYR A 248 -14.47 8.29 -8.95
C TYR A 248 -13.65 9.58 -8.77
N ASN A 249 -13.42 10.33 -9.84
CA ASN A 249 -12.65 11.58 -9.87
C ASN A 249 -13.47 12.81 -9.42
N SER A 250 -14.37 12.67 -8.44
CA SER A 250 -15.22 13.77 -7.96
C SER A 250 -15.19 13.97 -6.44
N GLU A 251 -15.56 15.18 -6.00
CA GLU A 251 -15.76 15.47 -4.57
C GLU A 251 -16.84 14.59 -3.93
N ALA A 252 -17.87 14.22 -4.71
CA ALA A 252 -18.91 13.29 -4.25
C ALA A 252 -18.32 11.91 -3.91
N ALA A 253 -17.32 11.43 -4.67
CA ALA A 253 -16.62 10.20 -4.35
C ALA A 253 -15.80 10.32 -3.05
N LEU A 254 -15.10 11.45 -2.84
CA LEU A 254 -14.36 11.70 -1.58
C LEU A 254 -15.29 11.79 -0.37
N HIS A 255 -16.46 12.43 -0.52
CA HIS A 255 -17.49 12.49 0.51
C HIS A 255 -18.08 11.11 0.82
N THR A 256 -18.32 10.30 -0.22
CA THR A 256 -18.80 8.92 -0.08
C THR A 256 -17.76 8.05 0.64
N ALA A 257 -16.48 8.15 0.25
CA ALA A 257 -15.37 7.46 0.93
C ALA A 257 -15.29 7.86 2.42
N THR A 258 -15.43 9.15 2.72
CA THR A 258 -15.42 9.67 4.09
C THR A 258 -16.54 9.05 4.92
N THR A 259 -17.78 9.14 4.42
CA THR A 259 -18.98 8.62 5.12
C THR A 259 -18.88 7.10 5.32
N LEU A 260 -18.50 6.37 4.27
CA LEU A 260 -18.33 4.92 4.32
C LEU A 260 -17.29 4.51 5.36
N MET A 261 -16.10 5.11 5.31
CA MET A 261 -14.99 4.69 6.17
C MET A 261 -15.12 5.17 7.61
N GLU A 262 -15.76 6.31 7.85
CA GLU A 262 -16.11 6.75 9.19
C GLU A 262 -17.04 5.76 9.88
N PHE A 263 -18.10 5.36 9.17
CA PHE A 263 -19.02 4.32 9.62
C PHE A 263 -18.28 2.99 9.82
N PHE A 264 -17.48 2.57 8.84
CA PHE A 264 -16.76 1.30 8.85
C PHE A 264 -15.83 1.18 10.05
N ARG A 265 -14.99 2.19 10.28
CA ARG A 265 -14.08 2.25 11.43
C ARG A 265 -14.83 2.21 12.74
N SER A 266 -15.88 3.02 12.88
CA SER A 266 -16.68 3.09 14.10
C SER A 266 -17.27 1.71 14.45
N ARG A 267 -17.91 1.05 13.47
CA ARG A 267 -18.50 -0.28 13.66
C ARG A 267 -17.47 -1.35 13.93
N ALA A 268 -16.33 -1.33 13.23
CA ALA A 268 -15.25 -2.30 13.45
C ALA A 268 -14.64 -2.15 14.87
N HIS A 269 -14.46 -0.91 15.34
CA HIS A 269 -13.97 -0.64 16.69
C HIS A 269 -14.98 -1.08 17.75
N LEU A 270 -16.28 -0.80 17.56
CA LEU A 270 -17.34 -1.27 18.46
C LEU A 270 -17.40 -2.81 18.52
N ALA A 271 -17.25 -3.50 17.39
CA ALA A 271 -17.18 -4.96 17.37
C ALA A 271 -15.98 -5.48 18.19
N SER A 272 -14.81 -4.84 18.08
CA SER A 272 -13.64 -5.19 18.89
C SER A 272 -13.83 -4.88 20.39
N ILE A 273 -14.57 -3.83 20.75
CA ILE A 273 -14.96 -3.54 22.15
C ILE A 273 -15.88 -4.63 22.69
N ALA A 274 -16.89 -5.02 21.92
CA ALA A 274 -17.81 -6.10 22.29
C ALA A 274 -17.06 -7.42 22.52
N LEU A 275 -16.12 -7.77 21.63
CA LEU A 275 -15.26 -8.94 21.81
C LEU A 275 -14.36 -8.84 23.05
N ALA A 276 -13.93 -7.64 23.43
CA ALA A 276 -13.16 -7.47 24.66
C ALA A 276 -13.99 -7.71 25.91
N ALA A 277 -15.29 -7.39 25.89
CA ALA A 277 -16.21 -7.73 26.98
C ALA A 277 -16.43 -9.25 27.07
N GLU A 278 -16.53 -9.94 25.93
CA GLU A 278 -16.73 -11.39 25.87
C GLU A 278 -15.45 -12.19 26.22
N ARG A 279 -14.29 -11.78 25.70
CA ARG A 279 -13.06 -12.59 25.67
C ARG A 279 -11.86 -11.97 26.38
N GLY A 280 -12.03 -10.76 26.91
CA GLY A 280 -10.96 -9.95 27.48
C GLY A 280 -10.24 -9.08 26.45
N ILE A 281 -9.61 -8.01 26.93
CA ILE A 281 -8.82 -7.04 26.16
C ILE A 281 -7.50 -7.70 25.70
N PHE A 282 -6.89 -7.21 24.61
CA PHE A 282 -5.57 -7.72 24.21
C PHE A 282 -4.51 -7.57 25.34
N PRO A 283 -3.59 -8.54 25.50
CA PRO A 283 -2.63 -8.55 26.60
C PRO A 283 -1.75 -7.29 26.74
N ALA A 284 -1.32 -6.69 25.62
CA ALA A 284 -0.50 -5.46 25.64
C ALA A 284 -1.27 -4.15 25.91
N TYR A 285 -2.51 -4.21 26.38
CA TYR A 285 -3.31 -3.00 26.59
C TYR A 285 -2.73 -2.04 27.63
N ARG A 286 -2.14 -2.56 28.71
CA ARG A 286 -1.53 -1.71 29.75
C ARG A 286 -0.29 -1.01 29.17
N GLY A 287 -0.31 0.32 29.20
CA GLY A 287 0.71 1.18 28.61
C GLY A 287 0.57 1.37 27.09
N SER A 288 -0.52 0.89 26.50
CA SER A 288 -0.89 1.18 25.11
C SER A 288 -1.48 2.59 24.99
N ARG A 289 -1.48 3.13 23.77
CA ARG A 289 -2.18 4.38 23.44
C ARG A 289 -3.69 4.27 23.68
N LEU A 290 -4.26 3.08 23.45
CA LEU A 290 -5.69 2.82 23.66
C LEU A 290 -6.07 2.93 25.15
N GLN A 291 -5.15 2.64 26.07
CA GLN A 291 -5.37 2.86 27.50
C GLN A 291 -5.55 4.34 27.81
N THR A 292 -4.66 5.20 27.28
CA THR A 292 -4.76 6.66 27.44
C THR A 292 -6.05 7.23 26.85
N LEU A 293 -6.60 6.58 25.82
CA LEU A 293 -7.86 6.96 25.18
C LEU A 293 -9.08 6.27 25.81
N HIS A 294 -8.91 5.46 26.86
CA HIS A 294 -9.97 4.67 27.50
C HIS A 294 -10.73 3.72 26.55
N GLN A 295 -10.09 3.26 25.47
CA GLN A 295 -10.67 2.38 24.45
C GLN A 295 -10.35 0.91 24.73
N ARG A 296 -11.23 0.22 25.45
CA ARG A 296 -11.05 -1.20 25.84
C ARG A 296 -11.39 -2.15 24.68
N ARG A 297 -10.47 -2.32 23.73
CA ARG A 297 -10.63 -3.17 22.52
C ARG A 297 -10.01 -4.56 22.67
N ARG A 298 -10.52 -5.56 21.95
CA ARG A 298 -9.92 -6.90 21.83
C ARG A 298 -8.64 -6.89 21.01
N ASN A 299 -8.48 -5.92 20.11
CA ASN A 299 -7.41 -5.85 19.12
C ASN A 299 -6.69 -4.49 19.19
N ALA A 300 -5.36 -4.46 19.06
CA ALA A 300 -4.59 -3.21 19.08
C ALA A 300 -4.84 -2.35 17.82
N THR A 301 -5.05 -2.98 16.67
CA THR A 301 -5.54 -2.39 15.42
C THR A 301 -6.69 -3.22 14.90
N VAL A 302 -7.61 -2.60 14.15
CA VAL A 302 -8.76 -3.28 13.58
C VAL A 302 -8.84 -3.08 12.07
N THR A 303 -8.50 -1.89 11.58
CA THR A 303 -8.80 -1.46 10.20
C THR A 303 -7.54 -1.19 9.37
N THR A 304 -7.61 -1.54 8.09
CA THR A 304 -6.56 -1.32 7.08
C THR A 304 -7.17 -1.27 5.68
N ILE A 305 -6.41 -0.86 4.68
CA ILE A 305 -6.79 -1.04 3.27
C ILE A 305 -5.68 -1.82 2.56
N ALA A 306 -5.98 -3.05 2.15
CA ALA A 306 -5.07 -3.92 1.43
C ALA A 306 -5.26 -3.80 -0.11
N PRO A 307 -4.31 -4.26 -0.93
CA PRO A 307 -4.45 -4.26 -2.40
C PRO A 307 -5.58 -5.15 -2.90
N THR A 308 -5.82 -6.28 -2.22
CA THR A 308 -6.85 -7.29 -2.56
C THR A 308 -6.73 -7.95 -3.94
N GLY A 309 -5.57 -7.84 -4.62
CA GLY A 309 -5.41 -8.22 -6.02
C GLY A 309 -5.79 -9.66 -6.41
N SER A 310 -5.79 -10.63 -5.49
CA SER A 310 -6.33 -11.97 -5.77
C SER A 310 -7.78 -12.14 -5.31
N ILE A 311 -8.12 -11.63 -4.13
CA ILE A 311 -9.46 -11.86 -3.53
C ILE A 311 -10.55 -11.01 -4.21
N SER A 312 -10.19 -9.88 -4.81
CA SER A 312 -11.11 -9.08 -5.62
C SER A 312 -11.47 -9.78 -6.92
N LEU A 313 -10.56 -10.57 -7.50
CA LEU A 313 -10.83 -11.42 -8.67
C LEU A 313 -11.79 -12.56 -8.31
N ILE A 314 -11.61 -13.17 -7.13
CA ILE A 314 -12.52 -14.21 -6.62
C ILE A 314 -13.90 -13.62 -6.35
N ALA A 315 -13.96 -12.40 -5.82
CA ALA A 315 -15.19 -11.70 -5.49
C ALA A 315 -15.82 -10.93 -6.68
N ASP A 316 -15.22 -11.02 -7.86
CA ASP A 316 -15.61 -10.34 -9.10
C ASP A 316 -15.90 -8.84 -8.90
N CYS A 317 -14.93 -8.11 -8.33
CA CYS A 317 -15.05 -6.67 -8.07
C CYS A 317 -13.71 -5.93 -8.19
N SER A 318 -13.78 -4.60 -8.19
CA SER A 318 -12.62 -3.72 -8.21
C SER A 318 -11.70 -3.94 -6.99
N PRO A 319 -10.37 -3.88 -7.15
CA PRO A 319 -9.44 -4.12 -6.05
C PRO A 319 -9.44 -2.96 -5.05
N GLY A 320 -9.62 -3.29 -3.77
CA GLY A 320 -9.42 -2.38 -2.65
C GLY A 320 -10.20 -1.07 -2.82
N ILE A 321 -9.44 0.03 -2.82
CA ILE A 321 -9.94 1.38 -3.08
C ILE A 321 -9.45 1.92 -4.42
N GLU A 322 -8.90 1.08 -5.30
CA GLU A 322 -8.44 1.50 -6.62
C GLU A 322 -9.62 1.87 -7.52
N PRO A 323 -9.47 2.87 -8.42
CA PRO A 323 -10.39 3.01 -9.54
C PRO A 323 -10.26 1.81 -10.49
N LEU A 324 -11.15 1.74 -11.48
CA LEU A 324 -10.99 0.75 -12.55
C LEU A 324 -9.67 1.00 -13.28
N TYR A 325 -8.92 -0.06 -13.59
CA TYR A 325 -7.70 0.04 -14.37
C TYR A 325 -8.00 0.19 -15.87
N GLY A 326 -9.05 -0.47 -16.34
CA GLY A 326 -9.64 -0.30 -17.66
C GLY A 326 -11.11 -0.70 -17.64
N VAL A 327 -11.87 -0.28 -18.65
CA VAL A 327 -13.25 -0.77 -18.86
C VAL A 327 -13.24 -2.20 -19.39
N GLN A 328 -12.18 -2.56 -20.11
CA GLN A 328 -11.86 -3.92 -20.51
C GLN A 328 -10.70 -4.42 -19.65
N GLU A 329 -10.86 -5.61 -19.07
CA GLU A 329 -9.77 -6.32 -18.39
C GLU A 329 -9.14 -7.31 -19.35
N VAL A 330 -7.80 -7.39 -19.31
CA VAL A 330 -7.03 -8.37 -20.08
C VAL A 330 -6.30 -9.28 -19.10
N ARG A 331 -6.64 -10.57 -19.13
CA ARG A 331 -6.04 -11.59 -18.26
C ARG A 331 -5.20 -12.54 -19.09
N ARG A 332 -3.91 -12.62 -18.78
CA ARG A 332 -3.01 -13.62 -19.34
C ARG A 332 -3.06 -14.88 -18.48
N VAL A 333 -3.59 -15.95 -19.03
CA VAL A 333 -3.68 -17.27 -18.40
C VAL A 333 -2.44 -18.08 -18.78
N MET A 334 -2.21 -19.20 -18.09
CA MET A 334 -1.17 -20.16 -18.45
C MET A 334 -1.28 -20.55 -19.94
N ASP A 335 -0.14 -20.87 -20.55
CA ASP A 335 0.01 -21.21 -21.98
C ASP A 335 -0.26 -20.06 -22.96
N GLY A 336 -0.16 -18.81 -22.49
CA GLY A 336 -0.24 -17.63 -23.36
C GLY A 336 -1.64 -17.26 -23.81
N VAL A 337 -2.67 -17.92 -23.28
CA VAL A 337 -4.07 -17.59 -23.53
C VAL A 337 -4.40 -16.23 -22.95
N VAL A 338 -4.91 -15.33 -23.78
CA VAL A 338 -5.36 -14.00 -23.37
C VAL A 338 -6.88 -14.00 -23.31
N LEU A 339 -7.44 -13.82 -22.12
CA LEU A 339 -8.87 -13.62 -21.92
C LEU A 339 -9.16 -12.14 -21.79
N THR A 340 -10.09 -11.63 -22.59
CA THR A 340 -10.57 -10.25 -22.49
C THR A 340 -12.01 -10.26 -22.00
N SER A 341 -12.32 -9.41 -21.03
CA SER A 341 -13.66 -9.28 -20.47
C SER A 341 -13.99 -7.82 -20.21
N LEU A 342 -15.19 -7.39 -20.62
CA LEU A 342 -15.70 -6.08 -20.27
C LEU A 342 -16.22 -6.07 -18.84
N HIS A 343 -16.04 -4.93 -18.18
CA HIS A 343 -16.56 -4.72 -16.84
C HIS A 343 -18.09 -4.94 -16.80
N PRO A 344 -18.63 -5.82 -15.94
CA PRO A 344 -20.04 -6.20 -15.97
C PRO A 344 -21.01 -5.00 -15.84
N ALA A 345 -20.66 -4.01 -15.02
CA ALA A 345 -21.46 -2.80 -14.92
C ALA A 345 -21.47 -1.99 -16.23
N PHE A 346 -20.33 -1.89 -16.92
CA PHE A 346 -20.25 -1.17 -18.19
C PHE A 346 -21.16 -1.82 -19.23
N VAL A 347 -21.12 -3.15 -19.35
CA VAL A 347 -21.98 -3.93 -20.25
C VAL A 347 -23.46 -3.64 -20.00
N ARG A 348 -23.90 -3.63 -18.73
CA ARG A 348 -25.30 -3.33 -18.38
C ARG A 348 -25.70 -1.91 -18.78
N HIS A 349 -24.88 -0.91 -18.46
CA HIS A 349 -25.20 0.49 -18.77
C HIS A 349 -25.14 0.76 -20.28
N ALA A 350 -24.17 0.21 -21.00
CA ALA A 350 -24.05 0.34 -22.45
C ALA A 350 -25.25 -0.26 -23.18
N ARG A 351 -25.69 -1.47 -22.78
CA ARG A 351 -26.90 -2.11 -23.33
C ARG A 351 -28.16 -1.33 -23.04
N ALA A 352 -28.30 -0.78 -21.83
CA ALA A 352 -29.45 0.07 -21.48
C ALA A 352 -29.53 1.35 -22.32
N LEU A 353 -28.39 1.83 -22.83
CA LEU A 353 -28.30 2.97 -23.74
C LEU A 353 -28.34 2.56 -25.23
N GLY A 354 -28.58 1.28 -25.54
CA GLY A 354 -28.70 0.78 -26.92
C GLY A 354 -27.37 0.75 -27.69
N LEU A 355 -26.22 0.76 -27.01
CA LEU A 355 -24.92 0.67 -27.67
C LEU A 355 -24.62 -0.77 -28.11
N ASP A 356 -24.11 -0.90 -29.34
CA ASP A 356 -23.53 -2.16 -29.81
C ASP A 356 -22.15 -2.37 -29.18
N LEU A 357 -22.01 -3.44 -28.40
CA LEU A 357 -20.74 -3.75 -27.74
C LEU A 357 -19.69 -4.27 -28.72
N ALA A 358 -20.11 -4.89 -29.83
CA ALA A 358 -19.18 -5.43 -30.82
C ALA A 358 -18.45 -4.29 -31.54
N SER A 359 -19.16 -3.21 -31.86
CA SER A 359 -18.56 -2.03 -32.49
C SER A 359 -17.55 -1.30 -31.58
N LEU A 360 -17.69 -1.40 -30.25
CA LEU A 360 -16.79 -0.76 -29.29
C LEU A 360 -15.50 -1.56 -29.06
N GLN A 361 -15.47 -2.84 -29.41
CA GLN A 361 -14.38 -3.75 -29.06
C GLN A 361 -13.00 -3.30 -29.58
N PRO A 362 -12.84 -2.80 -30.82
CA PRO A 362 -11.56 -2.29 -31.30
C PRO A 362 -11.02 -1.12 -30.47
N ASP A 363 -11.90 -0.18 -30.09
CA ASP A 363 -11.52 0.99 -29.32
C ASP A 363 -11.14 0.63 -27.88
N LEU A 364 -11.91 -0.25 -27.24
CA LEU A 364 -11.65 -0.75 -25.89
C LEU A 364 -10.40 -1.63 -25.81
N ALA A 365 -10.04 -2.30 -26.90
CA ALA A 365 -8.81 -3.06 -27.02
C ALA A 365 -7.57 -2.16 -27.19
N ALA A 366 -7.73 -0.99 -27.80
CA ALA A 366 -6.64 -0.07 -28.09
C ALA A 366 -6.23 0.76 -26.87
N HIS A 367 -7.18 1.20 -26.05
CA HIS A 367 -6.93 2.13 -24.96
C HIS A 367 -7.77 1.81 -23.71
N PRO A 368 -7.19 1.90 -22.49
CA PRO A 368 -7.89 1.50 -21.27
C PRO A 368 -9.05 2.44 -20.89
N SER A 369 -8.88 3.73 -21.20
CA SER A 369 -9.86 4.79 -20.93
C SER A 369 -10.76 5.05 -22.14
N ILE A 370 -12.03 5.32 -21.85
CA ILE A 370 -13.06 5.65 -22.84
C ILE A 370 -13.29 7.16 -23.02
N GLN A 371 -12.52 8.03 -22.35
CA GLN A 371 -12.83 9.47 -22.30
C GLN A 371 -12.78 10.16 -23.67
N HIS A 372 -11.89 9.70 -24.55
CA HIS A 372 -11.67 10.25 -25.89
C HIS A 372 -12.69 9.75 -26.93
N LEU A 373 -13.48 8.72 -26.61
CA LEU A 373 -14.44 8.10 -27.54
C LEU A 373 -15.74 8.90 -27.58
N ALA A 374 -15.81 9.90 -28.46
CA ALA A 374 -16.95 10.82 -28.55
C ALA A 374 -18.29 10.14 -28.89
N HIS A 375 -18.25 8.99 -29.57
CA HIS A 375 -19.44 8.18 -29.88
C HIS A 375 -19.99 7.45 -28.65
N ILE A 376 -19.23 7.35 -27.55
CA ILE A 376 -19.73 6.86 -26.26
C ILE A 376 -20.42 8.02 -25.52
N PRO A 377 -21.69 7.87 -25.08
CA PRO A 377 -22.43 8.88 -24.35
C PRO A 377 -21.66 9.46 -23.16
N LYS A 378 -21.77 10.78 -22.97
CA LYS A 378 -21.08 11.52 -21.90
C LYS A 378 -21.36 10.94 -20.51
N GLU A 379 -22.56 10.39 -20.29
CA GLU A 379 -22.94 9.76 -19.02
C GLU A 379 -22.06 8.54 -18.69
N LEU A 380 -21.80 7.66 -19.67
CA LEU A 380 -20.91 6.51 -19.49
C LEU A 380 -19.47 6.96 -19.28
N ARG A 381 -18.98 7.89 -20.11
CA ARG A 381 -17.61 8.41 -19.99
C ARG A 381 -17.39 9.05 -18.62
N ARG A 382 -18.36 9.83 -18.12
CA ARG A 382 -18.33 10.39 -16.76
C ARG A 382 -18.22 9.30 -15.71
N LEU A 383 -18.99 8.22 -15.81
CA LEU A 383 -19.09 7.20 -14.75
C LEU A 383 -17.92 6.22 -14.73
N PHE A 384 -17.48 5.75 -15.90
CA PHE A 384 -16.43 4.75 -16.07
C PHE A 384 -15.07 5.41 -16.28
N VAL A 385 -14.62 6.11 -15.24
CA VAL A 385 -13.27 6.69 -15.17
C VAL A 385 -12.28 5.63 -14.72
N THR A 386 -11.12 5.63 -15.37
CA THR A 386 -10.03 4.69 -15.08
C THR A 386 -8.95 5.33 -14.22
N ALA A 387 -8.02 4.52 -13.71
CA ALA A 387 -6.81 4.95 -13.02
C ALA A 387 -6.03 6.02 -13.78
N HIS A 388 -6.02 5.96 -15.10
CA HIS A 388 -5.30 6.91 -15.95
C HIS A 388 -6.08 8.22 -16.20
N ASP A 389 -7.39 8.24 -15.89
CA ASP A 389 -8.25 9.43 -15.99
C ASP A 389 -8.29 10.23 -14.68
N VAL A 390 -7.78 9.67 -13.58
CA VAL A 390 -7.78 10.29 -12.26
C VAL A 390 -6.48 11.08 -12.08
N SER A 391 -6.58 12.36 -11.71
CA SER A 391 -5.39 13.17 -11.46
C SER A 391 -4.55 12.61 -10.29
N PRO A 392 -3.21 12.73 -10.32
CA PRO A 392 -2.36 12.30 -9.22
C PRO A 392 -2.77 12.94 -7.88
N GLU A 393 -3.16 14.22 -7.89
CA GLU A 393 -3.70 14.91 -6.72
C GLU A 393 -4.94 14.21 -6.16
N HIS A 394 -5.92 13.89 -7.01
CA HIS A 394 -7.16 13.23 -6.57
C HIS A 394 -6.90 11.82 -6.04
N HIS A 395 -5.97 11.08 -6.64
CA HIS A 395 -5.50 9.80 -6.10
C HIS A 395 -4.97 9.93 -4.67
N VAL A 396 -4.12 10.94 -4.41
CA VAL A 396 -3.56 11.19 -3.07
C VAL A 396 -4.64 11.63 -2.09
N ARG A 397 -5.57 12.50 -2.51
CA ARG A 397 -6.71 12.93 -1.68
C ARG A 397 -7.61 11.75 -1.30
N MET A 398 -7.88 10.85 -2.24
CA MET A 398 -8.62 9.62 -1.97
C MET A 398 -7.89 8.74 -0.94
N GLN A 399 -6.60 8.49 -1.14
CA GLN A 399 -5.79 7.73 -0.18
C GLN A 399 -5.83 8.36 1.23
N ALA A 400 -5.73 9.68 1.31
CA ALA A 400 -5.76 10.40 2.58
C ALA A 400 -7.10 10.26 3.33
N VAL A 401 -8.22 10.26 2.61
CA VAL A 401 -9.54 9.98 3.19
C VAL A 401 -9.54 8.59 3.84
N PHE A 402 -9.16 7.55 3.11
CA PHE A 402 -9.10 6.19 3.65
C PHE A 402 -8.10 6.04 4.81
N GLN A 403 -6.96 6.73 4.73
CA GLN A 403 -5.93 6.69 5.77
C GLN A 403 -6.43 7.26 7.09
N ARG A 404 -7.21 8.36 7.06
CA ARG A 404 -7.77 9.01 8.26
C ARG A 404 -8.62 8.07 9.11
N TYR A 405 -9.24 7.09 8.47
CA TYR A 405 -10.15 6.14 9.09
C TYR A 405 -9.55 4.71 9.22
N SER A 406 -8.26 4.54 8.95
CA SER A 406 -7.55 3.26 9.09
C SER A 406 -6.57 3.26 10.27
N ASP A 407 -6.63 2.24 11.11
CA ASP A 407 -5.68 2.06 12.23
C ASP A 407 -4.26 1.79 11.72
N SER A 408 -4.14 0.97 10.66
CA SER A 408 -2.89 0.62 9.97
C SER A 408 -2.64 1.51 8.74
N GLY A 409 -1.95 1.03 7.71
CA GLY A 409 -1.68 1.75 6.46
C GLY A 409 -2.80 1.59 5.43
N VAL A 410 -2.58 2.21 4.27
CA VAL A 410 -3.43 2.09 3.08
C VAL A 410 -2.53 1.75 1.91
N SER A 411 -2.79 0.63 1.27
CA SER A 411 -2.20 0.31 -0.03
C SER A 411 -3.00 1.01 -1.12
N LYS A 412 -2.34 1.91 -1.85
CA LYS A 412 -2.89 2.65 -2.97
C LYS A 412 -1.76 3.01 -3.92
N THR A 413 -1.96 2.72 -5.21
CA THR A 413 -1.06 3.19 -6.25
C THR A 413 -1.50 4.57 -6.72
N ILE A 414 -0.59 5.55 -6.72
CA ILE A 414 -0.83 6.84 -7.37
C ILE A 414 -0.39 6.68 -8.83
N ASN A 415 -1.35 6.44 -9.72
CA ASN A 415 -1.05 6.28 -11.14
C ASN A 415 -0.78 7.65 -11.76
N LEU A 416 0.26 7.71 -12.60
CA LEU A 416 0.62 8.91 -13.36
C LEU A 416 0.70 8.57 -14.85
N PRO A 417 0.30 9.48 -15.75
CA PRO A 417 0.45 9.27 -17.19
C PRO A 417 1.93 9.19 -17.58
N ALA A 418 2.24 8.59 -18.72
CA ALA A 418 3.62 8.46 -19.22
C ALA A 418 4.33 9.81 -19.35
N THR A 419 3.57 10.88 -19.65
CA THR A 419 4.02 12.27 -19.77
C THR A 419 4.25 13.00 -18.45
N ALA A 420 3.90 12.39 -17.31
CA ALA A 420 4.05 13.02 -16.01
C ALA A 420 5.50 13.38 -15.72
N THR A 421 5.70 14.51 -15.06
CA THR A 421 7.01 15.07 -14.75
C THR A 421 7.50 14.65 -13.36
N LYS A 422 8.81 14.79 -13.12
CA LYS A 422 9.40 14.66 -11.77
C LYS A 422 8.74 15.62 -10.76
N VAL A 423 8.30 16.79 -11.21
CA VAL A 423 7.63 17.79 -10.37
C VAL A 423 6.29 17.27 -9.85
N GLU A 424 5.52 16.57 -10.68
CA GLU A 424 4.24 15.96 -10.26
C GLU A 424 4.45 14.82 -9.26
N VAL A 425 5.49 13.99 -9.43
CA VAL A 425 5.86 12.96 -8.44
C VAL A 425 6.25 13.60 -7.11
N ALA A 426 7.07 14.66 -7.13
CA ALA A 426 7.43 15.42 -5.95
C ALA A 426 6.20 16.03 -5.25
N ALA A 427 5.28 16.61 -6.03
CA ALA A 427 4.04 17.18 -5.51
C ALA A 427 3.16 16.11 -4.84
N ALA A 428 3.01 14.93 -5.43
CA ALA A 428 2.27 13.82 -4.83
C ALA A 428 2.87 13.39 -3.48
N PHE A 429 4.20 13.26 -3.40
CA PHE A 429 4.91 12.94 -2.15
C PHE A 429 4.66 13.97 -1.05
N LEU A 430 4.79 15.26 -1.38
CA LEU A 430 4.58 16.36 -0.43
C LEU A 430 3.13 16.44 0.02
N LEU A 431 2.17 16.32 -0.92
CA LEU A 431 0.75 16.35 -0.61
C LEU A 431 0.35 15.20 0.32
N ALA A 432 0.81 13.98 0.06
CA ALA A 432 0.50 12.83 0.91
C ALA A 432 1.02 13.02 2.33
N TYR A 433 2.23 13.57 2.48
CA TYR A 433 2.75 13.92 3.79
C TYR A 433 1.90 14.98 4.48
N GLN A 434 1.54 16.07 3.78
CA GLN A 434 0.72 17.17 4.32
C GLN A 434 -0.67 16.67 4.77
N LEU A 435 -1.26 15.74 4.02
CA LEU A 435 -2.55 15.15 4.34
C LEU A 435 -2.48 14.04 5.41
N GLY A 436 -1.27 13.73 5.91
CA GLY A 436 -1.08 12.77 7.00
C GLY A 436 -1.13 11.30 6.57
N CYS A 437 -0.83 11.00 5.30
CA CYS A 437 -0.62 9.63 4.84
C CYS A 437 0.51 8.96 5.63
N LYS A 438 0.46 7.62 5.80
CA LYS A 438 1.56 6.86 6.43
C LYS A 438 2.65 6.47 5.44
N GLY A 439 2.31 6.43 4.16
CA GLY A 439 3.22 6.18 3.05
C GLY A 439 2.53 6.42 1.73
N LEU A 440 3.24 6.25 0.62
CA LEU A 440 2.72 6.42 -0.72
C LEU A 440 3.63 5.73 -1.75
N THR A 441 3.02 5.17 -2.79
CA THR A 441 3.70 4.59 -3.95
C THR A 441 3.15 5.25 -5.22
N VAL A 442 4.06 5.64 -6.13
CA VAL A 442 3.72 6.17 -7.45
C VAL A 442 3.99 5.12 -8.50
N LEU A 443 3.19 5.08 -9.55
CA LEU A 443 3.49 4.29 -10.74
C LEU A 443 3.19 5.14 -11.97
N ARG A 444 4.24 5.51 -12.69
CA ARG A 444 4.11 6.20 -13.97
C ARG A 444 3.95 5.15 -15.07
N THR A 445 2.96 5.31 -15.94
CA THR A 445 2.80 4.44 -17.12
C THR A 445 4.12 4.39 -17.91
N ASP A 446 4.49 3.20 -18.38
CA ASP A 446 5.75 2.92 -19.12
C ASP A 446 7.06 3.19 -18.36
N SER A 447 7.02 3.28 -17.02
CA SER A 447 8.24 3.35 -16.20
C SER A 447 8.92 2.00 -15.95
N ARG A 448 8.28 0.88 -16.31
CA ARG A 448 8.87 -0.47 -16.18
C ARG A 448 8.74 -1.24 -17.48
N GLU A 449 9.77 -2.01 -17.82
CA GLU A 449 9.79 -2.88 -19.00
C GLU A 449 8.80 -4.05 -18.91
N ARG A 450 8.47 -4.51 -17.69
CA ARG A 450 7.48 -5.55 -17.42
C ARG A 450 6.53 -5.12 -16.31
N GLN A 451 5.23 -5.23 -16.60
CA GLN A 451 4.14 -4.94 -15.67
C GLN A 451 3.23 -6.18 -15.59
N VAL A 452 2.79 -6.49 -14.38
CA VAL A 452 2.04 -7.74 -14.09
C VAL A 452 0.58 -7.61 -14.52
N PHE A 453 0.06 -6.37 -14.59
CA PHE A 453 -1.30 -6.09 -15.03
C PHE A 453 -1.28 -5.49 -16.44
N SER A 454 -2.39 -5.60 -17.16
CA SER A 454 -2.51 -5.00 -18.50
C SER A 454 -3.93 -4.49 -18.66
N CYS A 455 -4.04 -3.23 -19.02
CA CYS A 455 -5.31 -2.49 -19.05
C CYS A 455 -5.90 -2.49 -20.46
N SER A 456 -5.11 -2.90 -21.45
CA SER A 456 -5.55 -3.21 -22.82
C SER A 456 -4.59 -4.23 -23.47
N LEU A 457 -4.86 -4.65 -24.70
CA LEU A 457 -3.98 -5.57 -25.43
C LEU A 457 -2.61 -4.95 -25.76
N SER A 458 -2.57 -3.62 -25.85
CA SER A 458 -1.40 -2.83 -26.22
C SER A 458 -0.79 -2.02 -25.05
N HIS A 459 -1.50 -1.89 -23.91
CA HIS A 459 -1.08 -1.02 -22.80
C HIS A 459 -0.94 -1.78 -21.47
N PRO A 460 0.28 -1.83 -20.91
CA PRO A 460 0.50 -2.38 -19.58
C PRO A 460 -0.03 -1.45 -18.47
N CYS A 461 -0.36 -2.02 -17.31
CA CYS A 461 -0.57 -1.29 -16.06
C CYS A 461 0.01 -2.04 -14.84
#